data_AF-A0A928QA64-F1
#
_entry.id   AF-A0A928QA64-F1
#
_cell.length_a   1.000
_cell.length_b   1.000
_cell.length_c   1.000
_cell.angle_alpha   90.00
_cell.angle_beta   90.00
_cell.angle_gamma   90.00
#
_symmetry.space_group_name_H-M   'P 1'
#
loop_
_entity.id
_entity.type
_entity.pdbx_description
1 polymer ?
#
loop_
_entity_poly.entity_id
_entity_poly.type
_entity_poly.pdbx_seq_one_letter_code
_entity_poly.pdbx_strand_id
1 'polypeptide(L)'
;MMKCTTQTMMESLDTFMVSYDYPVYVNINNMSSFFSSGKNWTFGYMAVTDNGYLLVTEYGLLSQKGSYMIMIDNISKLSAKKQMFGMGCQIKLEALCEGKKLRLELYIPFKAGSDFDNQKEKAQGLLGVLSRCPVFKGVTLL
;
A
#
# COMPACT_ATOMS: atom_id res chain seq x y z
N MET A 1 12.79 13.55 -12.72
CA MET A 1 11.54 12.90 -12.27
C MET A 1 11.81 11.41 -12.24
N MET A 2 11.57 10.73 -11.11
CA MET A 2 11.80 9.29 -11.03
C MET A 2 10.84 8.56 -11.98
N LYS A 3 11.34 7.65 -12.81
CA LYS A 3 10.50 6.86 -13.71
C LYS A 3 9.80 5.79 -12.87
N CYS A 4 8.48 5.74 -12.89
CA CYS A 4 7.71 4.72 -12.19
C CYS A 4 7.57 3.48 -13.09
N THR A 5 8.27 2.40 -12.77
CA THR A 5 8.24 1.12 -13.51
C THR A 5 8.20 -0.06 -12.55
N THR A 6 7.89 -1.27 -13.07
CA THR A 6 8.04 -2.51 -12.29
C THR A 6 9.46 -2.66 -11.73
N GLN A 7 10.51 -2.33 -12.48
CA GLN A 7 11.89 -2.41 -11.96
C GLN A 7 12.08 -1.51 -10.73
N THR A 8 11.67 -0.24 -10.79
CA THR A 8 11.81 0.67 -9.63
C THR A 8 10.94 0.25 -8.43
N MET A 9 9.83 -0.44 -8.69
CA MET A 9 9.00 -1.03 -7.64
C MET A 9 9.75 -2.16 -6.92
N MET A 10 10.34 -3.08 -7.69
CA MET A 10 11.10 -4.19 -7.12
C MET A 10 12.33 -3.67 -6.36
N GLU A 11 13.12 -2.78 -6.96
CA GLU A 11 14.29 -2.15 -6.31
C GLU A 11 13.91 -1.45 -5.00
N SER A 12 12.75 -0.79 -4.95
CA SER A 12 12.23 -0.13 -3.76
C SER A 12 11.85 -1.14 -2.66
N LEU A 13 11.13 -2.20 -3.02
CA LEU A 13 10.68 -3.22 -2.06
C LEU A 13 11.83 -4.12 -1.60
N ASP A 14 12.83 -4.36 -2.44
CA ASP A 14 14.03 -5.14 -2.09
C ASP A 14 14.88 -4.45 -1.02
N THR A 15 14.72 -3.14 -0.80
CA THR A 15 15.39 -2.43 0.30
C THR A 15 14.97 -2.93 1.68
N PHE A 16 13.82 -3.59 1.81
CA PHE A 16 13.40 -4.23 3.06
C PHE A 16 14.17 -5.52 3.34
N MET A 17 14.92 -6.07 2.38
CA MET A 17 15.73 -7.29 2.51
C MET A 17 14.93 -8.51 3.00
N VAL A 18 13.66 -8.61 2.57
CA VAL A 18 12.75 -9.71 2.87
C VAL A 18 12.04 -10.15 1.60
N SER A 19 11.63 -11.42 1.54
CA SER A 19 10.76 -11.91 0.47
C SER A 19 9.35 -11.33 0.61
N TYR A 20 8.71 -11.05 -0.51
CA TYR A 20 7.37 -10.49 -0.58
C TYR A 20 6.61 -10.97 -1.81
N ASP A 21 5.29 -10.94 -1.69
CA ASP A 21 4.32 -11.26 -2.73
C ASP A 21 3.42 -10.07 -3.04
N TYR A 22 2.78 -10.17 -4.20
CA TYR A 22 1.78 -9.22 -4.67
C TYR A 22 2.26 -7.75 -4.68
N PRO A 23 3.43 -7.43 -5.26
CA PRO A 23 3.90 -6.05 -5.33
C PRO A 23 2.99 -5.22 -6.25
N VAL A 24 2.53 -4.07 -5.75
CA VAL A 24 1.62 -3.17 -6.46
C VAL A 24 2.06 -1.72 -6.39
N TYR A 25 1.80 -0.99 -7.46
CA TYR A 25 1.77 0.47 -7.43
C TYR A 25 0.60 0.99 -6.60
N VAL A 26 0.82 2.04 -5.81
CA VAL A 26 -0.19 2.64 -4.94
C VAL A 26 -0.04 4.16 -4.89
N ASN A 27 -1.16 4.87 -4.79
CA ASN A 27 -1.16 6.27 -4.37
C ASN A 27 -1.37 6.34 -2.86
N ILE A 28 -0.61 7.18 -2.17
CA ILE A 28 -0.53 7.24 -0.72
C ILE A 28 -0.86 8.65 -0.24
N ASN A 29 -1.71 8.76 0.75
CA ASN A 29 -1.93 9.97 1.52
C ASN A 29 -1.61 9.65 2.99
N ASN A 30 -0.46 10.14 3.45
CA ASN A 30 0.04 9.90 4.79
C ASN A 30 -0.56 10.92 5.78
N MET A 31 -1.45 10.43 6.63
CA MET A 31 -2.23 11.23 7.59
C MET A 31 -1.70 11.12 9.03
N SER A 32 -0.43 10.73 9.19
CA SER A 32 0.15 10.49 10.52
C SER A 32 0.48 11.79 11.29
N SER A 33 0.66 12.90 10.57
CA SER A 33 1.00 14.20 11.16
C SER A 33 -0.24 15.03 11.52
N PHE A 34 -0.18 15.81 12.60
CA PHE A 34 -1.25 16.73 13.03
C PHE A 34 -1.63 17.80 11.99
N PHE A 35 -0.69 18.17 11.11
CA PHE A 35 -0.91 19.12 10.01
C PHE A 35 -1.16 18.44 8.66
N SER A 36 -1.41 17.13 8.63
CA SER A 36 -1.71 16.43 7.37
C SER A 36 -3.03 16.94 6.79
N SER A 37 -2.99 17.40 5.54
CA SER A 37 -4.19 17.71 4.77
C SER A 37 -4.48 16.54 3.83
N GLY A 38 -5.76 16.17 3.66
CA GLY A 38 -6.17 15.06 2.79
C GLY A 38 -5.97 15.29 1.29
N LYS A 39 -5.10 16.23 0.91
CA LYS A 39 -4.86 16.65 -0.48
C LYS A 39 -3.46 16.27 -0.98
N ASN A 40 -2.57 15.79 -0.12
CA ASN A 40 -1.19 15.50 -0.48
C ASN A 40 -0.99 14.03 -0.86
N TRP A 41 -1.58 13.63 -1.98
CA TRP A 41 -1.35 12.31 -2.55
C TRP A 41 0.03 12.22 -3.18
N THR A 42 0.79 11.25 -2.73
CA THR A 42 2.07 10.79 -3.27
C THR A 42 1.88 9.43 -3.93
N PHE A 43 2.92 8.94 -4.60
CA PHE A 43 2.91 7.56 -5.09
C PHE A 43 3.85 6.70 -4.26
N GLY A 44 3.74 5.40 -4.43
CA GLY A 44 4.50 4.43 -3.68
C GLY A 44 4.28 3.02 -4.17
N TYR A 45 4.85 2.09 -3.43
CA TYR A 45 4.71 0.66 -3.68
C TYR A 45 4.27 -0.05 -2.41
N MET A 46 3.56 -1.16 -2.61
CA MET A 46 3.08 -1.98 -1.51
C MET A 46 3.20 -3.46 -1.85
N ALA A 47 3.55 -4.28 -0.86
CA ALA A 47 3.62 -5.72 -0.98
C ALA A 47 3.36 -6.36 0.39
N VAL A 48 3.12 -7.67 0.42
CA VAL A 48 2.93 -8.42 1.67
C VAL A 48 3.98 -9.52 1.78
N THR A 49 4.40 -9.85 2.99
CA THR A 49 5.35 -10.95 3.22
C THR A 49 4.61 -12.17 3.78
N ASP A 50 5.19 -13.35 3.57
CA ASP A 50 4.67 -14.61 4.12
C ASP A 50 4.57 -14.60 5.66
N ASN A 51 5.45 -13.83 6.31
CA ASN A 51 5.49 -13.68 7.76
C ASN A 51 4.50 -12.64 8.30
N GLY A 52 3.53 -12.20 7.49
CA GLY A 52 2.43 -11.34 7.94
C GLY A 52 2.80 -9.86 8.08
N TYR A 53 3.72 -9.36 7.26
CA TYR A 53 4.02 -7.92 7.19
C TYR A 53 3.46 -7.30 5.91
N LEU A 54 3.00 -6.06 6.03
CA LEU A 54 2.69 -5.16 4.91
C LEU A 54 3.86 -4.21 4.73
N LEU A 55 4.51 -4.27 3.57
CA LEU A 55 5.57 -3.36 3.15
C LEU A 55 4.96 -2.19 2.40
N VAL A 56 5.32 -0.96 2.76
CA VAL A 56 4.87 0.25 2.07
C VAL A 56 6.06 1.18 1.87
N THR A 57 6.34 1.59 0.63
CA THR A 57 7.28 2.68 0.33
C THR A 57 6.52 3.89 -0.18
N GLU A 58 6.86 5.07 0.32
CA GLU A 58 6.25 6.35 -0.06
C GLU A 58 7.29 7.24 -0.74
N TYR A 59 6.96 7.78 -1.91
CA TYR A 59 7.82 8.68 -2.68
C TYR A 59 7.21 10.07 -2.82
N GLY A 60 7.99 11.09 -2.48
CA GLY A 60 7.72 12.47 -2.87
C GLY A 60 8.16 12.75 -4.31
N LEU A 61 8.03 14.02 -4.72
CA LEU A 61 8.42 14.47 -6.07
C LEU A 61 9.91 14.23 -6.38
N LEU A 62 10.78 14.32 -5.36
CA LEU A 62 12.23 14.33 -5.52
C LEU A 62 12.95 13.18 -4.80
N SER A 63 12.31 12.53 -3.82
CA SER A 63 12.95 11.51 -3.01
C SER A 63 11.92 10.60 -2.34
N GLN A 64 12.40 9.47 -1.83
CA GLN A 64 11.64 8.65 -0.91
C GLN A 64 11.33 9.43 0.37
N LYS A 65 10.07 9.40 0.79
CA LYS A 65 9.56 10.05 2.01
C LYS A 65 9.46 9.08 3.19
N GLY A 66 9.22 7.81 2.92
CA GLY A 66 9.05 6.81 3.97
C GLY A 66 9.14 5.38 3.46
N SER A 67 9.51 4.49 4.38
CA SER A 67 9.38 3.04 4.28
C SER A 67 8.75 2.54 5.55
N TYR A 68 7.74 1.69 5.43
CA TYR A 68 6.99 1.16 6.54
C TYR A 68 6.91 -0.36 6.40
N MET A 69 7.41 -1.08 7.40
CA MET A 69 7.21 -2.52 7.54
C MET A 69 6.22 -2.75 8.68
N ILE A 70 4.96 -2.98 8.31
CA ILE A 70 3.83 -2.98 9.25
C ILE A 70 3.44 -4.42 9.51
N MET A 71 3.62 -4.91 10.73
CA MET A 71 3.06 -6.21 11.12
C MET A 71 1.54 -6.14 11.04
N ILE A 72 0.91 -7.06 10.31
CA ILE A 72 -0.55 -7.05 10.07
C ILE A 72 -1.32 -7.12 11.39
N ASP A 73 -0.80 -7.83 12.39
CA ASP A 73 -1.38 -7.92 13.73
C ASP A 73 -1.35 -6.59 14.51
N ASN A 74 -0.46 -5.67 14.15
CA ASN A 74 -0.40 -4.33 14.73
C ASN A 74 -1.34 -3.32 14.04
N ILE A 75 -2.11 -3.76 13.04
CA ILE A 75 -3.12 -2.93 12.38
C ILE A 75 -4.33 -2.83 13.31
N SER A 76 -4.63 -1.60 13.74
CA SER A 76 -5.75 -1.29 14.64
C SER A 76 -7.03 -0.94 13.89
N LYS A 77 -6.92 -0.48 12.65
CA LYS A 77 -8.05 -0.25 11.74
C LYS A 77 -7.63 -0.56 10.32
N LEU A 78 -8.45 -1.34 9.62
CA LEU A 78 -8.26 -1.61 8.21
C LEU A 78 -9.62 -1.59 7.52
N SER A 79 -9.73 -0.81 6.45
CA SER A 79 -10.91 -0.86 5.61
C SER A 79 -10.56 -0.78 4.14
N ALA A 80 -11.30 -1.50 3.31
CA ALA A 80 -11.11 -1.54 1.87
C ALA A 80 -12.44 -1.31 1.15
N LYS A 81 -12.47 -0.35 0.23
CA LYS A 81 -13.64 0.00 -0.58
C LYS A 81 -13.27 0.02 -2.05
N LYS A 82 -13.96 -0.80 -2.84
CA LYS A 82 -13.87 -0.75 -4.30
C LYS A 82 -14.34 0.63 -4.80
N GLN A 83 -13.56 1.25 -5.67
CA GLN A 83 -13.96 2.50 -6.31
C GLN A 83 -15.02 2.26 -7.39
N MET A 84 -15.80 3.30 -7.70
CA MET A 84 -16.85 3.25 -8.71
C MET A 84 -16.29 2.72 -10.05
N PHE A 85 -17.06 1.88 -10.73
CA PHE A 85 -16.66 1.18 -11.96
C PHE A 85 -15.47 0.21 -11.82
N GLY A 86 -15.04 -0.12 -10.59
CA GLY A 86 -14.01 -1.14 -10.37
C GLY A 86 -12.63 -0.77 -10.88
N MET A 87 -12.32 0.53 -10.94
CA MET A 87 -11.01 1.03 -11.42
C MET A 87 -9.87 0.84 -10.41
N GLY A 88 -10.20 0.48 -9.17
CA GLY A 88 -9.23 0.23 -8.11
C GLY A 88 -9.89 0.03 -6.76
N CYS A 89 -9.07 0.03 -5.72
CA CYS A 89 -9.50 -0.09 -4.33
C CYS A 89 -8.89 1.04 -3.49
N GLN A 90 -9.72 1.69 -2.68
CA GLN A 90 -9.26 2.59 -1.63
C GLN A 90 -9.13 1.81 -0.32
N ILE A 91 -7.99 1.95 0.34
CA ILE A 91 -7.71 1.33 1.63
C ILE A 91 -7.46 2.43 2.65
N LYS A 92 -8.00 2.28 3.86
CA LYS A 92 -7.64 3.10 5.02
C LYS A 92 -7.06 2.20 6.09
N LEU A 93 -5.87 2.54 6.56
CA LEU A 93 -5.09 1.77 7.51
C LEU A 93 -4.63 2.66 8.66
N GLU A 94 -4.83 2.19 9.89
CA GLU A 94 -4.20 2.74 11.09
C GLU A 94 -3.43 1.61 11.81
N ALA A 95 -2.14 1.81 12.05
CA ALA A 95 -1.29 0.83 12.73
C ALA A 95 -0.34 1.50 13.73
N LEU A 96 0.22 0.72 14.66
CA LEU A 96 1.39 1.12 15.41
C LEU A 96 2.63 0.61 14.65
N CYS A 97 3.48 1.53 14.19
CA CYS A 97 4.71 1.24 13.47
C CYS A 97 5.85 1.96 14.18
N GLU A 98 6.87 1.22 14.63
CA GLU A 98 8.05 1.79 15.32
C GLU A 98 7.68 2.72 16.50
N GLY A 99 6.68 2.32 17.29
CA GLY A 99 6.20 3.10 18.43
C GLY A 99 5.40 4.36 18.08
N LYS A 100 5.16 4.64 16.78
CA LYS A 100 4.38 5.77 16.30
C LYS A 100 3.09 5.32 15.65
N LYS A 101 2.03 6.11 15.84
CA LYS A 101 0.76 5.88 15.15
C LYS A 101 0.90 6.26 13.68
N LEU A 102 0.78 5.27 12.80
CA LEU A 102 0.78 5.42 11.36
C LEU A 102 -0.67 5.44 10.87
N ARG A 103 -1.04 6.44 10.06
CA ARG A 103 -2.36 6.52 9.41
C ARG A 103 -2.16 6.73 7.92
N LEU A 104 -2.55 5.75 7.12
CA LEU A 104 -2.42 5.78 5.67
C LEU A 104 -3.80 5.68 5.03
N GLU A 105 -4.03 6.55 4.05
CA GLU A 105 -5.08 6.38 3.06
C GLU A 105 -4.39 6.04 1.74
N LEU A 106 -4.81 4.93 1.14
CA LEU A 106 -4.14 4.31 0.01
C LEU A 106 -5.15 4.13 -1.12
N TYR A 107 -4.71 4.28 -2.36
CA TYR A 107 -5.49 3.95 -3.55
C TYR A 107 -4.66 3.07 -4.48
N ILE A 108 -5.09 1.82 -4.62
CA ILE A 108 -4.49 0.84 -5.55
C ILE A 108 -5.31 0.87 -6.85
N PRO A 109 -4.81 1.50 -7.92
CA PRO A 109 -5.45 1.36 -9.23
C PRO A 109 -5.24 -0.06 -9.76
N PHE A 110 -6.26 -0.64 -10.40
CA PHE A 110 -6.12 -1.94 -11.08
C PHE A 110 -5.42 -1.82 -12.44
N LYS A 111 -5.22 -0.59 -12.91
CA LYS A 111 -4.41 -0.25 -14.09
C LYS A 111 -3.50 0.93 -13.73
N ALA A 112 -2.20 0.68 -13.61
CA ALA A 112 -1.20 1.67 -13.18
C ALA A 112 -0.30 2.18 -14.33
N GLY A 113 -0.54 1.72 -15.57
CA GLY A 113 0.30 2.00 -16.74
C GLY A 113 0.70 0.71 -17.43
N SER A 114 1.36 0.81 -18.60
CA SER A 114 1.85 -0.36 -19.34
C SER A 114 3.05 -1.04 -18.68
N ASP A 115 3.78 -0.33 -17.82
CA ASP A 115 4.94 -0.90 -17.11
C ASP A 115 4.54 -1.76 -15.90
N PHE A 116 3.25 -1.87 -15.57
CA PHE A 116 2.73 -2.59 -14.39
C PHE A 116 1.78 -3.71 -14.81
N ASP A 117 2.33 -4.71 -15.48
CA ASP A 117 1.59 -5.91 -15.86
C ASP A 117 1.08 -6.67 -14.63
N ASN A 118 -0.09 -7.29 -14.77
CA ASN A 118 -0.77 -8.06 -13.72
C ASN A 118 -1.09 -7.25 -12.44
N GLN A 119 -1.03 -5.92 -12.48
CA GLN A 119 -1.35 -5.03 -11.35
C GLN A 119 -2.71 -5.37 -10.70
N LYS A 120 -3.73 -5.67 -11.51
CA LYS A 120 -5.05 -6.07 -11.00
C LYS A 120 -5.01 -7.37 -10.20
N GLU A 121 -4.39 -8.41 -10.76
CA GLU A 121 -4.27 -9.72 -10.12
C GLU A 121 -3.48 -9.62 -8.81
N LYS A 122 -2.34 -8.91 -8.84
CA LYS A 122 -1.53 -8.64 -7.64
C LYS A 122 -2.32 -7.85 -6.60
N ALA A 123 -3.06 -6.81 -7.00
CA ALA A 123 -3.93 -6.07 -6.09
C ALA A 123 -5.00 -6.95 -5.45
N GLN A 124 -5.59 -7.89 -6.20
CA GLN A 124 -6.56 -8.84 -5.67
C GLN A 124 -5.92 -9.81 -4.68
N GLY A 125 -4.74 -10.36 -4.99
CA GLY A 125 -3.98 -11.22 -4.09
C GLY A 125 -3.61 -10.52 -2.77
N LEU A 126 -3.08 -9.29 -2.87
CA LEU A 126 -2.76 -8.45 -1.72
C LEU A 126 -4.00 -8.17 -0.85
N LEU A 127 -5.12 -7.81 -1.47
CA LEU A 127 -6.38 -7.57 -0.77
C LEU A 127 -6.93 -8.85 -0.14
N GLY A 128 -6.72 -10.01 -0.77
CA GLY A 128 -7.02 -11.32 -0.22
C GLY A 128 -6.26 -11.59 1.08
N VAL A 129 -4.97 -11.26 1.14
CA VAL A 129 -4.17 -11.35 2.38
C VAL A 129 -4.69 -10.38 3.44
N LEU A 130 -4.88 -9.10 3.08
CA LEU A 130 -5.37 -8.07 4.00
C LEU A 130 -6.77 -8.37 4.55
N SER A 131 -7.63 -9.05 3.78
CA SER A 131 -8.98 -9.44 4.22
C SER A 131 -8.98 -10.44 5.39
N ARG A 132 -7.84 -11.09 5.67
CA ARG A 132 -7.67 -12.01 6.80
C ARG A 132 -7.30 -11.30 8.11
N CYS A 133 -6.98 -10.00 8.04
CA CYS A 133 -6.70 -9.20 9.22
C CYS A 133 -7.97 -9.10 10.10
N PRO A 134 -7.92 -9.40 11.41
CA PRO A 134 -9.12 -9.44 12.26
C PRO A 134 -9.91 -8.14 12.32
N VAL A 135 -9.24 -7.00 12.11
CA VAL A 135 -9.86 -5.67 12.13
C VAL A 135 -10.34 -5.20 10.76
N PHE A 136 -10.26 -6.06 9.72
CA PHE A 136 -10.65 -5.73 8.36
C PHE A 136 -12.15 -5.44 8.24
N LYS A 137 -12.49 -4.31 7.61
CA LYS A 137 -13.84 -3.90 7.27
C LYS A 137 -13.92 -3.51 5.80
N GLY A 138 -14.48 -4.36 4.95
CA GLY A 138 -14.54 -4.06 3.53
C GLY A 138 -15.17 -5.16 2.69
N VAL A 139 -15.24 -4.93 1.39
CA VAL A 139 -15.69 -5.94 0.43
C VAL A 139 -14.50 -6.80 0.04
N THR A 140 -14.57 -8.10 0.35
CA THR A 140 -13.63 -9.08 -0.22
C THR A 140 -13.84 -9.11 -1.72
N LEU A 141 -12.83 -8.72 -2.48
CA LEU A 141 -12.87 -8.79 -3.94
C LEU A 141 -12.66 -10.26 -4.35
N LEU A 142 -13.73 -11.04 -4.29
CA LEU A 142 -13.82 -12.31 -5.01
C LEU A 142 -13.96 -12.01 -6.52
#